data_AF-A0A482W9S5-F1
#
_entry.id   AF-A0A482W9S5-F1
#
_cell.length_a   1.000
_cell.length_b   1.000
_cell.length_c   1.000
_cell.angle_alpha   90.00
_cell.angle_beta   90.00
_cell.angle_gamma   90.00
#
_symmetry.space_group_name_H-M   'P 1'
#
loop_
_entity.id
_entity.type
_entity.pdbx_description
1 polymer ?
#
loop_
_entity_poly.entity_id
_entity_poly.type
_entity_poly.pdbx_seq_one_letter_code
_entity_poly.pdbx_strand_id
1 'polypeptide(L)' 'MGFTEEHKKFMLESYFRNGQQVDGEWIYEAQPCFREFREKFPDVAVIE' A
#
# COMPACT_ATOMS: atom_id res chain seq x y z
N MET A 1 18.43 -4.49 -6.80
CA MET A 1 18.09 -3.60 -5.66
C MET A 1 16.68 -3.96 -5.24
N GLY A 2 16.48 -4.42 -4.01
CA GLY A 2 15.17 -4.90 -3.54
C GLY A 2 14.38 -3.82 -2.80
N PHE A 3 13.18 -4.15 -2.34
CA PHE A 3 12.40 -3.25 -1.48
C PHE A 3 13.16 -2.93 -0.19
N THR A 4 13.28 -1.63 0.11
CA THR A 4 13.88 -1.13 1.35
C THR A 4 12.91 -1.34 2.53
N GLU A 5 13.39 -1.10 3.74
CA GLU A 5 12.52 -1.09 4.92
C GLU A 5 11.44 0.00 4.82
N GLU A 6 11.79 1.16 4.25
CA GLU A 6 10.85 2.26 4.00
C GLU A 6 9.71 1.83 3.08
N HIS A 7 10.01 1.12 1.99
CA HIS A 7 9.00 0.60 1.07
C HIS A 7 8.02 -0.34 1.81
N LYS A 8 8.55 -1.23 2.66
CA LYS A 8 7.72 -2.19 3.42
C LYS A 8 6.85 -1.50 4.46
N LYS A 9 7.40 -0.53 5.21
CA LYS A 9 6.65 0.28 6.17
C LYS A 9 5.53 1.04 5.49
N PHE A 10 5.81 1.68 4.36
CA PHE A 10 4.82 2.43 3.62
C PHE A 10 3.66 1.54 3.16
N MET A 11 3.94 0.36 2.60
CA MET A 11 2.88 -0.58 2.19
C MET A 11 1.98 -0.97 3.37
N LEU A 12 2.57 -1.28 4.53
CA LEU A 12 1.82 -1.67 5.71
C LEU A 12 0.94 -0.52 6.24
N GLU A 13 1.50 0.69 6.34
CA GLU A 13 0.77 1.89 6.77
C GLU A 13 -0.35 2.25 5.79
N SER A 14 -0.09 2.19 4.49
CA SER A 14 -1.08 2.46 3.44
C SER A 14 -2.23 1.45 3.48
N TYR A 15 -1.93 0.16 3.72
CA TYR A 15 -2.94 -0.89 3.84
C TYR A 15 -3.93 -0.61 4.96
N PHE A 16 -3.45 -0.26 6.15
CA PHE A 16 -4.36 0.07 7.25
C PHE A 16 -5.07 1.41 7.06
N ARG A 17 -4.40 2.41 6.48
CA ARG A 17 -5.00 3.73 6.22
C ARG A 17 -6.14 3.65 5.19
N ASN A 18 -6.00 2.80 4.18
CA ASN A 18 -7.01 2.60 3.14
C ASN A 18 -8.10 1.59 3.54
N GLY A 19 -8.07 1.10 4.78
CA GLY A 19 -9.16 0.29 5.31
C GLY A 19 -10.48 1.06 5.24
N GLN A 20 -11.53 0.38 4.79
CA GLN A 20 -12.88 0.92 4.75
C GLN A 20 -13.74 0.15 5.72
N GLN A 21 -14.54 0.86 6.51
CA GLN A 21 -15.52 0.23 7.37
C GLN A 21 -16.83 0.05 6.59
N VAL A 22 -17.25 -1.20 6.42
CA VAL A 22 -18.51 -1.57 5.75
C VAL A 22 -19.28 -2.47 6.70
N ASP A 23 -20.51 -2.07 7.05
CA ASP A 23 -21.38 -2.78 8.00
C ASP A 23 -20.70 -3.15 9.34
N GLY A 24 -19.78 -2.31 9.80
CA GLY A 24 -19.04 -2.51 11.05
C GLY A 24 -17.78 -3.37 10.93
N GLU A 25 -17.56 -4.01 9.78
CA GLU A 25 -16.35 -4.77 9.47
C GLU A 25 -15.32 -3.91 8.72
N TRP A 26 -14.03 -4.13 8.99
CA TRP A 26 -12.96 -3.48 8.25
C TRP A 26 -12.57 -4.31 7.03
N ILE A 27 -12.77 -3.73 5.85
CA ILE A 27 -12.33 -4.28 4.57
C ILE A 27 -11.03 -3.58 4.18
N TYR A 28 -10.04 -4.38 3.80
CA TYR A 28 -8.74 -3.88 3.39
C TYR A 28 -8.41 -4.38 1.99
N GLU A 29 -7.91 -3.49 1.15
CA GLU A 29 -7.57 -3.80 -0.24
C GLU A 29 -6.13 -3.37 -0.54
N ALA A 30 -5.40 -4.23 -1.25
CA ALA A 30 -4.03 -3.93 -1.65
C ALA A 30 -3.95 -2.96 -2.85
N GLN A 31 -4.99 -2.91 -3.69
CA GLN A 31 -5.02 -2.07 -4.90
C GLN A 31 -4.77 -0.57 -4.63
N PRO A 32 -5.46 0.08 -3.67
CA PRO A 32 -5.16 1.46 -3.29
C PRO A 32 -3.70 1.66 -2.85
N CYS A 33 -3.15 0.67 -2.13
CA CYS A 33 -1.79 0.72 -1.63
C CYS A 33 -0.76 0.74 -2.76
N PHE A 34 -0.95 -0.07 -3.80
CA PHE A 34 -0.06 -0.09 -4.95
C PHE A 34 -0.08 1.21 -5.75
N ARG A 35 -1.25 1.84 -5.86
CA ARG A 35 -1.37 3.16 -6.51
C ARG A 35 -0.57 4.21 -5.76
N GLU A 36 -0.80 4.34 -4.45
CA GLU A 36 -0.07 5.28 -3.60
C GLU A 36 1.44 4.99 -3.56
N PHE A 37 1.82 3.71 -3.56
CA PHE A 37 3.22 3.30 -3.58
C PHE A 37 3.92 3.77 -4.86
N ARG A 38 3.28 3.61 -6.03
CA ARG A 38 3.83 4.07 -7.31
C ARG A 38 3.96 5.59 -7.38
N GLU A 39 3.01 6.31 -6.82
CA GLU A 39 3.07 7.77 -6.74
C GLU A 39 4.21 8.25 -5.84
N LYS A 40 4.46 7.55 -4.73
CA LYS A 40 5.52 7.90 -3.78
C LYS A 40 6.92 7.44 -4.20
N PHE A 41 7.01 6.28 -4.85
CA PHE A 41 8.27 5.65 -5.26
C PHE A 41 8.25 5.33 -6.76
N PRO A 42 8.23 6.34 -7.65
CA PRO A 42 8.07 6.14 -9.10
C PRO A 42 9.22 5.35 -9.73
N ASP A 43 10.41 5.39 -9.13
CA ASP A 43 11.59 4.67 -9.60
C ASP A 43 11.61 3.18 -9.20
N VAL A 44 10.63 2.73 -8.41
CA VAL A 44 10.52 1.35 -7.95
C VAL A 44 9.52 0.60 -8.82
N ALA A 45 10.03 -0.29 -9.66
CA ALA A 45 9.18 -1.17 -10.48
C ALA A 45 8.39 -2.15 -9.59
N VAL A 46 7.08 -1.95 -9.47
CA VAL A 46 6.16 -2.89 -8.80
C VAL A 46 5.41 -3.67 -9.88
N ILE A 47 5.72 -4.97 -10.00
CA ILE A 47 5.02 -5.92 -10.86
C ILE A 47 3.79 -6.43 -10.09
N GLU A 48 2.60 -6.25 -10.67
CA GLU A 48 1.32 -6.76 -10.14
C GLU A 48 1.10 -8.24 -10.45
#